data_AF-A0A9N9HTN5-F1
#
_entry.id   AF-A0A9N9HTN5-F1
#
_cell.length_a   1.000
_cell.length_b   1.000
_cell.length_c   1.000
_cell.angle_alpha   90.00
_cell.angle_beta   90.00
_cell.angle_gamma   90.00
#
_symmetry.space_group_name_H-M   'P 1'
#
loop_
_entity.id
_entity.type
_entity.pdbx_description
1 polymer ?
#
loop_
_entity_poly.entity_id
_entity_poly.type
_entity_poly.pdbx_seq_one_letter_code
_entity_poly.pdbx_strand_id
1 'polypeptide(L)' 'IQSTFSTLFSMSAKASTKRPTYKEMIREAIIVLKDRKGSSQPAIKKYIANTYHIEDNATLNQST' A
#
# COMPACT_ATOMS: atom_id res chain seq x y z
N ILE A 1 -30.74 -33.26 16.43
CA ILE A 1 -30.25 -32.61 15.19
C ILE A 1 -29.59 -31.28 15.54
N GLN A 2 -28.28 -31.29 15.82
CA GLN A 2 -27.51 -30.05 16.01
C GLN A 2 -27.27 -29.44 14.62
N SER A 3 -27.74 -28.21 14.38
CA SER A 3 -27.35 -27.45 13.19
C SER A 3 -26.38 -26.35 13.63
N THR A 4 -25.11 -26.58 13.31
CA THR A 4 -23.97 -25.73 13.60
C THR A 4 -23.98 -24.51 12.68
N PHE A 5 -23.93 -23.32 13.27
CA PHE A 5 -23.57 -22.08 12.60
C PHE A 5 -22.13 -22.19 12.06
N SER A 6 -21.92 -21.92 10.77
CA SER A 6 -20.56 -21.79 10.23
C SER A 6 -20.55 -20.76 9.10
N THR A 7 -20.48 -19.49 9.50
CA THR A 7 -20.10 -18.37 8.64
C THR A 7 -18.64 -18.55 8.21
N LEU A 8 -18.41 -18.92 6.95
CA LEU A 8 -17.07 -18.89 6.35
C LEU A 8 -16.85 -17.53 5.69
N PHE A 9 -16.40 -16.55 6.48
CA PHE A 9 -15.71 -15.39 5.93
C PHE A 9 -14.38 -15.87 5.35
N SER A 10 -14.30 -15.90 4.01
CA SER A 10 -13.08 -16.18 3.26
C SER A 10 -12.03 -15.11 3.54
N MET A 11 -11.03 -15.46 4.34
CA MET A 11 -9.85 -14.63 4.58
C MET A 11 -8.99 -14.63 3.31
N SER A 12 -8.93 -13.46 2.68
CA SER A 12 -8.13 -13.17 1.49
C SER A 12 -6.67 -13.57 1.67
N ALA A 13 -6.18 -14.35 0.71
CA ALA A 13 -4.90 -15.02 0.69
C ALA A 13 -3.71 -14.07 0.91
N LYS A 14 -3.01 -14.29 2.02
CA LYS A 14 -1.73 -13.66 2.35
C LYS A 14 -0.61 -14.60 1.95
N ALA A 15 -0.08 -14.48 0.73
CA ALA A 15 1.27 -14.91 0.36
C ALA A 15 1.55 -14.64 -1.13
N SER A 16 2.05 -13.45 -1.43
CA SER A 16 3.16 -13.35 -2.39
C SER A 16 3.89 -12.05 -2.12
N THR A 17 5.20 -12.10 -2.25
CA THR A 17 6.16 -10.98 -2.34
C THR A 17 5.89 -10.06 -3.55
N LYS A 18 4.61 -9.80 -3.85
CA LYS A 18 4.14 -8.88 -4.88
C LYS A 18 3.72 -7.64 -4.14
N ARG A 19 4.50 -6.57 -4.31
CA ARG A 19 4.19 -5.24 -3.80
C ARG A 19 2.68 -4.96 -3.87
N PRO A 20 2.07 -4.46 -2.79
CA PRO A 20 0.66 -4.10 -2.82
C PRO A 20 0.44 -3.01 -3.86
N THR A 21 -0.81 -2.85 -4.32
CA THR A 21 -1.11 -1.84 -5.34
C THR A 21 -0.73 -0.44 -4.86
N TYR A 22 -0.42 0.49 -5.77
CA TYR A 22 -0.11 1.88 -5.39
C TYR A 22 -1.18 2.52 -4.50
N LYS A 23 -2.46 2.18 -4.74
CA LYS A 23 -3.58 2.61 -3.91
C LYS A 23 -3.41 2.21 -2.44
N GLU A 24 -3.00 0.97 -2.20
CA GLU A 24 -2.77 0.42 -0.85
C GLU A 24 -1.53 1.05 -0.21
N MET A 25 -0.43 1.18 -0.97
CA MET A 25 0.80 1.82 -0.50
C MET A 25 0.58 3.28 -0.07
N ILE A 26 -0.23 4.03 -0.83
CA ILE A 26 -0.58 5.42 -0.51
C ILE A 26 -1.46 5.48 0.75
N ARG A 27 -2.44 4.58 0.88
CA ARG A 27 -3.30 4.51 2.08
C ARG A 27 -2.47 4.27 3.33
N GLU A 28 -1.57 3.29 3.30
CA GLU A 28 -0.68 3.01 4.41
C GLU A 28 0.23 4.19 4.73
N ALA A 29 0.81 4.83 3.72
CA ALA A 29 1.66 6.01 3.91
C ALA A 29 0.92 7.11 4.68
N ILE A 30 -0.33 7.40 4.30
CA ILE A 30 -1.16 8.42 4.97
C ILE A 30 -1.46 8.03 6.42
N ILE A 31 -1.73 6.75 6.67
CA ILE A 31 -2.01 6.22 8.02
C ILE A 31 -0.77 6.26 8.91
N VAL A 32 0.42 6.02 8.36
CA VAL A 32 1.68 5.96 9.12
C VAL A 32 2.27 7.34 9.38
N LEU A 33 2.27 8.22 8.37
CA LEU A 33 2.85 9.55 8.48
C LEU A 33 2.03 10.49 9.39
N LYS A 34 0.71 10.27 9.51
CA LYS A 34 -0.18 10.94 10.50
C LYS A 34 -0.06 12.47 10.54
N ASP A 35 0.12 13.09 9.39
CA ASP A 35 0.17 14.54 9.29
C ASP A 35 -1.21 15.17 9.50
N ARG A 36 -1.25 16.29 10.24
CA ARG A 36 -2.51 16.98 10.63
C ARG A 36 -3.37 17.44 9.44
N LYS A 37 -2.77 17.59 8.26
CA LYS A 37 -3.43 18.01 7.00
C LYS A 37 -3.36 16.92 5.91
N GLY A 38 -3.04 15.69 6.30
CA GLY A 38 -2.62 14.64 5.38
C GLY A 38 -1.18 14.83 4.89
N SER A 39 -0.64 13.79 4.28
CA SER A 39 0.75 13.77 3.84
C SER A 39 0.88 14.27 2.40
N SER A 40 1.88 15.10 2.16
CA SER A 40 2.15 15.64 0.83
C SER A 40 2.61 14.54 -0.13
N GLN A 41 2.43 14.75 -1.43
CA GLN A 41 2.91 13.82 -2.47
C GLN A 41 4.40 13.44 -2.32
N PRO A 42 5.34 14.36 -2.04
CA PRO A 42 6.75 13.98 -1.84
C PRO A 42 6.96 13.13 -0.57
N ALA A 43 6.19 13.36 0.50
CA ALA A 43 6.29 12.55 1.71
C ALA A 43 5.79 11.12 1.49
N ILE A 44 4.66 10.97 0.79
CA ILE A 44 4.11 9.67 0.39
C ILE A 44 5.09 8.93 -0.53
N LYS A 45 5.63 9.61 -1.55
CA LYS A 45 6.62 9.02 -2.46
C LYS A 45 7.84 8.51 -1.71
N LYS A 46 8.41 9.33 -0.82
CA LYS A 46 9.57 8.95 0.03
C LYS A 46 9.26 7.73 0.91
N TYR A 47 8.09 7.70 1.53
CA TYR A 47 7.67 6.57 2.35
C TYR A 47 7.59 5.28 1.53
N ILE A 48 6.94 5.34 0.36
CA ILE A 48 6.75 4.17 -0.51
C ILE A 48 8.09 3.69 -1.06
N ALA A 49 8.95 4.59 -1.52
CA ALA A 49 10.30 4.26 -2.01
C ALA A 49 11.13 3.56 -0.92
N ASN A 50 11.12 4.08 0.32
CA ASN A 50 11.88 3.51 1.43
C ASN A 50 11.31 2.18 1.94
N THR A 51 9.99 2.04 2.01
CA THR A 51 9.31 0.87 2.59
C THR A 51 9.25 -0.29 1.61
N TYR A 52 9.00 0.02 0.34
CA TYR A 52 8.77 -0.96 -0.70
C TYR A 52 9.94 -1.06 -1.68
N HIS A 53 11.04 -0.30 -1.52
CA HIS A 53 12.22 -0.27 -2.40
C HIS A 53 11.90 0.01 -3.87
N ILE A 54 10.90 0.86 -4.13
CA ILE A 54 10.49 1.20 -5.49
C ILE A 54 11.51 2.17 -6.08
N GLU A 55 12.04 1.85 -7.26
CA GLU A 55 12.86 2.79 -8.01
C GLU A 55 11.97 3.82 -8.71
N ASP A 56 12.33 5.09 -8.59
CA ASP A 56 11.61 6.20 -9.19
C ASP A 56 11.80 6.17 -10.73
N ASN A 57 10.89 5.51 -11.46
CA ASN A 57 10.85 5.55 -12.93
C ASN A 57 10.49 6.95 -13.51
N ALA A 58 10.24 7.95 -12.66
CA ALA A 58 9.86 9.30 -13.08
C ALA A 58 11.00 10.11 -13.72
N THR A 59 12.26 9.67 -13.59
CA THR A 59 13.43 10.30 -14.23
C THR A 59 13.69 9.81 -15.66
N LEU A 60 13.04 8.72 -16.11
CA LEU A 60 13.29 8.10 -17.43
C LEU A 60 12.61 8.81 -18.62
N ASN A 61 11.77 9.82 -18.37
CA ASN A 61 11.06 10.58 -19.41
C ASN A 61 11.33 12.09 -19.31
N GLN A 62 12.60 12.46 -19.09
CA GLN A 62 13.09 13.85 -19.22
C GLN A 62 14.05 14.03 -20.41
N SER A 63 13.99 13.16 -21.42
CA SER A 63 14.69 13.42 -22.69
C SER A 63 13.76 14.20 -23.61
N THR A 64 13.80 15.53 -23.53
CA THR A 64 13.82 16.54 -24.62
C THR A 64 13.67 17.92 -24.00
#